data_AF-A0A1D6H610-F1
#
_entry.id   AF-A0A1D6H610-F1
#
_cell.length_a   1.000
_cell.length_b   1.000
_cell.length_c   1.000
_cell.angle_alpha   90.00
_cell.angle_beta   90.00
_cell.angle_gamma   90.00
#
_symmetry.space_group_name_H-M   'P 1'
#
loop_
_entity.id
_entity.type
_entity.pdbx_description
1 polymer ?
#
loop_
_entity_poly.entity_id
_entity_poly.type
_entity_poly.pdbx_seq_one_letter_code
_entity_poly.pdbx_strand_id
1 'polypeptide(L)'
;MLQFLEPLELCYRSLCACGDKPIADGSLLDFLRQVSTFGLALVKLDIRQESDRHTDVLDSITTHLGIGSYAEWSEEKRQDWLLSELRGKRPLFGSDLPQTEETADVLGTFHVLAELPADCFGAYIISMATAPSDVLAVELLQRECHVKHPLRVVPLFEKLADLEAAPAAVARLFSIDWYMDRINGKQEVMIGYSDSGKDAGRLSAAWQMYKAQEELIKVAKHYGVKLTMFHGRGGTVGRGGGPTHLAILSQPPDTIHGSLRVTVQGEVIEHSFGEELLCFRTLQRYTAATLEHGMHPPISPKPEWRALMDEMAVVATKEYRSIVFQEPRFVEYFR
;
A
#
# COMPACT_ATOMS: atom_id res chain seq x y z
N MET A 1 5.06 -21.31 10.39
CA MET A 1 5.37 -20.52 11.59
C MET A 1 4.98 -21.21 12.92
N LEU A 2 3.72 -21.59 13.14
CA LEU A 2 3.25 -22.21 14.40
C LEU A 2 4.04 -23.45 14.82
N GLN A 3 4.40 -24.31 13.87
CA GLN A 3 5.20 -25.52 14.13
C GLN A 3 6.61 -25.22 14.65
N PHE A 4 7.17 -24.04 14.33
CA PHE A 4 8.53 -23.67 14.76
C PHE A 4 8.52 -22.97 16.13
N LEU A 5 7.47 -22.20 16.43
CA LEU A 5 7.31 -21.53 17.72
C LEU A 5 6.93 -22.49 18.84
N GLU A 6 6.14 -23.52 18.55
CA GLU A 6 5.58 -24.45 19.55
C GLU A 6 6.64 -25.04 20.53
N PRO A 7 7.78 -25.62 20.08
CA PRO A 7 8.78 -26.13 21.00
C PRO A 7 9.51 -25.02 21.78
N LEU A 8 9.68 -23.82 21.20
CA LEU A 8 10.33 -22.68 21.86
C LEU A 8 9.46 -22.13 22.99
N GLU A 9 8.16 -22.00 22.74
CA GLU A 9 7.18 -21.58 23.74
C GLU A 9 7.03 -22.61 24.86
N LEU A 10 7.12 -23.91 24.54
CA LEU A 10 7.15 -24.98 25.54
C LEU A 10 8.33 -24.81 26.50
N CYS A 11 9.54 -24.61 25.97
CA CYS A 11 10.73 -24.33 26.77
C CYS A 11 10.57 -23.08 27.63
N TYR A 12 10.04 -22.00 27.06
CA TYR A 12 9.85 -20.74 27.77
C TYR A 12 8.87 -20.89 28.95
N ARG A 13 7.72 -21.53 28.72
CA ARG A 13 6.73 -21.80 29.77
C ARG A 13 7.29 -22.73 30.85
N SER A 14 8.04 -23.76 30.47
CA SER A 14 8.66 -24.71 31.40
C SER A 14 9.66 -24.02 32.35
N LEU A 15 10.59 -23.25 31.79
CA LEU A 15 11.57 -22.49 32.58
C LEU A 15 10.87 -21.51 33.54
N CYS A 16 9.86 -20.78 33.07
CA CYS A 16 9.09 -19.89 33.92
C CYS A 16 8.39 -20.64 35.08
N ALA A 17 7.82 -21.82 34.80
CA ALA A 17 7.13 -22.62 35.81
C ALA A 17 8.08 -23.21 36.86
N CYS A 18 9.35 -23.47 36.50
CA CYS A 18 10.37 -23.99 37.40
C CYS A 18 11.13 -22.89 38.20
N GLY A 19 10.76 -21.61 38.04
CA GLY A 19 11.42 -20.48 38.71
C GLY A 19 12.61 -19.89 37.96
N ASP A 20 12.95 -20.41 36.78
CA ASP A 20 14.07 -19.99 35.94
C ASP A 20 13.67 -18.92 34.90
N LYS A 21 12.69 -18.08 35.22
CA LYS A 21 12.27 -16.96 34.34
C LYS A 21 13.45 -16.06 33.92
N PRO A 22 14.43 -15.72 34.78
CA PRO A 22 15.59 -14.93 34.34
C PRO A 22 16.40 -15.59 33.21
N ILE A 23 16.44 -16.94 33.16
CA ILE A 23 17.08 -17.69 32.06
C ILE A 23 16.19 -17.63 30.81
N ALA A 24 14.88 -17.83 30.98
CA ALA A 24 13.90 -17.75 29.89
C ALA A 24 13.90 -16.37 29.19
N ASP A 25 14.06 -15.29 29.96
CA ASP A 25 14.09 -13.90 29.48
C ASP A 25 15.44 -13.48 28.86
N GLY A 26 16.44 -14.37 28.82
CA GLY A 26 17.70 -14.18 28.10
C GLY A 26 17.58 -14.55 26.62
N SER A 27 18.52 -15.35 26.12
CA SER A 27 18.62 -15.70 24.69
C SER A 27 17.38 -16.40 24.13
N LEU A 28 16.60 -17.11 24.95
CA LEU A 28 15.37 -17.77 24.49
C LEU A 28 14.30 -16.73 24.12
N LEU A 29 14.13 -15.69 24.93
CA LEU A 29 13.19 -14.60 24.60
C LEU A 29 13.64 -13.81 23.37
N ASP A 30 14.94 -13.56 23.22
CA ASP A 30 15.47 -12.93 22.01
C ASP A 30 15.20 -13.77 20.77
N PHE A 31 15.39 -15.09 20.85
CA PHE A 31 15.10 -16.01 19.75
C PHE A 31 13.60 -16.07 19.41
N LEU A 32 12.72 -16.13 20.42
CA LEU A 32 11.27 -16.04 20.22
C LEU A 32 10.85 -14.74 19.51
N ARG A 33 11.46 -13.61 19.89
CA ARG A 33 11.25 -12.30 19.23
C ARG A 33 11.74 -12.30 17.80
N GLN A 34 12.92 -12.87 17.53
CA GLN A 34 13.46 -12.98 16.17
C GLN A 34 12.54 -13.81 15.27
N VAL A 35 12.08 -14.97 15.74
CA VAL A 35 11.15 -15.82 14.98
C VAL A 35 9.82 -15.11 14.74
N SER A 36 9.30 -14.37 15.74
CA SER A 36 8.06 -13.61 15.58
C SER A 36 8.19 -12.40 14.64
N THR A 37 9.39 -11.83 14.53
CA THR A 37 9.67 -10.63 13.70
C THR A 37 10.00 -11.00 12.26
N PHE A 38 10.84 -12.00 12.06
CA PHE A 38 11.42 -12.37 10.75
C PHE A 38 10.75 -13.60 10.14
N GLY A 39 10.05 -14.40 10.95
CA GLY A 39 9.43 -15.64 10.50
C GLY A 39 10.46 -16.60 9.89
N LEU A 40 10.04 -17.29 8.82
CA LEU A 40 10.89 -18.22 8.07
C LEU A 40 11.42 -17.63 6.76
N ALA A 41 10.98 -16.43 6.39
CA ALA A 41 11.30 -15.78 5.12
C ALA A 41 12.23 -14.56 5.28
N LEU A 42 12.56 -14.18 6.52
CA LEU A 42 13.24 -12.94 6.91
C LEU A 42 12.43 -11.67 6.61
N VAL A 43 12.01 -11.51 5.36
CA VAL A 43 11.16 -10.43 4.87
C VAL A 43 10.00 -10.99 4.06
N LYS A 44 8.90 -10.25 4.04
CA LYS A 44 7.79 -10.50 3.12
C LYS A 44 8.00 -9.68 1.86
N LEU A 45 7.82 -10.30 0.70
CA LEU A 45 7.94 -9.65 -0.59
C LEU A 45 6.61 -9.03 -1.00
N ASP A 46 6.60 -7.72 -1.23
CA ASP A 46 5.50 -7.07 -1.93
C ASP A 46 5.65 -7.27 -3.43
N ILE A 47 4.53 -7.52 -4.10
CA ILE A 47 4.43 -7.52 -5.55
C ILE A 47 3.87 -6.18 -5.98
N ARG A 48 4.42 -5.57 -7.02
CA ARG A 48 3.94 -4.30 -7.56
C ARG A 48 3.87 -4.38 -9.08
N GLN A 49 2.73 -4.03 -9.64
CA GLN A 49 2.49 -3.91 -11.09
C GLN A 49 1.60 -2.70 -11.35
N GLU A 50 1.62 -2.13 -12.56
CA GLU A 50 0.75 -1.00 -12.93
C GLU A 50 -0.66 -1.45 -13.35
N SER A 51 -1.67 -0.62 -13.09
CA SER A 51 -3.10 -0.88 -13.38
C SER A 51 -3.36 -1.27 -14.84
N ASP A 52 -2.75 -0.56 -15.79
CA ASP A 52 -2.96 -0.80 -17.23
C ASP A 52 -2.59 -2.23 -17.65
N ARG A 53 -1.52 -2.80 -17.10
CA ARG A 53 -1.11 -4.19 -17.37
C ARG A 53 -2.18 -5.22 -16.96
N HIS A 54 -2.96 -4.94 -15.91
CA HIS A 54 -4.10 -5.79 -15.54
C HIS A 54 -5.28 -5.58 -16.49
N THR A 55 -5.50 -4.34 -16.93
CA THR A 55 -6.51 -4.00 -17.94
C THR A 55 -6.23 -4.75 -19.24
N ASP A 56 -4.97 -4.83 -19.69
CA ASP A 56 -4.58 -5.55 -20.91
C ASP A 56 -4.86 -7.06 -20.83
N VAL A 57 -4.62 -7.67 -19.66
CA VAL A 57 -4.95 -9.08 -19.42
C VAL A 57 -6.46 -9.29 -19.49
N LEU A 58 -7.25 -8.45 -18.81
CA LEU A 58 -8.70 -8.55 -18.82
C LEU A 58 -9.28 -8.29 -20.20
N ASP A 59 -8.71 -7.34 -20.96
CA ASP A 59 -9.12 -7.05 -22.33
C ASP A 59 -8.85 -8.22 -23.30
N SER A 60 -7.68 -8.85 -23.14
CA SER A 60 -7.34 -10.08 -23.86
C SER A 60 -8.35 -11.20 -23.57
N ILE A 61 -8.74 -11.36 -22.30
CA ILE A 61 -9.75 -12.34 -21.88
C ILE A 61 -11.12 -12.01 -22.46
N THR A 62 -11.62 -10.79 -22.31
CA THR A 62 -12.97 -10.43 -22.77
C THR A 62 -13.08 -10.50 -24.29
N THR A 63 -12.01 -10.15 -25.01
CA THR A 63 -11.95 -10.23 -26.47
C THR A 63 -11.93 -11.69 -26.94
N HIS A 64 -11.12 -12.54 -26.31
CA HIS A 64 -11.07 -13.98 -26.61
C HIS A 64 -12.42 -14.68 -26.37
N LEU A 65 -13.12 -14.32 -25.30
CA LEU A 65 -14.44 -14.85 -24.99
C LEU A 65 -15.57 -14.27 -25.88
N GLY A 66 -15.28 -13.28 -26.71
CA GLY A 66 -16.26 -12.63 -27.58
C GLY A 66 -17.30 -11.79 -26.84
N ILE A 67 -16.99 -11.32 -25.63
CA ILE A 67 -17.91 -10.52 -24.78
C ILE A 67 -17.62 -9.00 -24.85
N GLY A 68 -16.57 -8.60 -25.58
CA GLY A 68 -16.21 -7.21 -25.87
C GLY A 68 -14.78 -6.86 -25.43
N SER A 69 -14.44 -5.58 -25.50
CA SER A 69 -13.16 -5.04 -25.02
C SER A 69 -13.33 -4.39 -23.65
N TYR A 70 -12.75 -4.99 -22.61
CA TYR A 70 -12.73 -4.44 -21.25
C TYR A 70 -12.09 -3.04 -21.21
N ALA A 71 -11.05 -2.81 -22.02
CA ALA A 71 -10.36 -1.53 -22.11
C ALA A 71 -11.29 -0.39 -22.57
N GLU A 72 -12.25 -0.67 -23.45
CA GLU A 72 -13.22 0.31 -23.96
C GLU A 72 -14.44 0.55 -23.04
N TRP A 73 -14.62 -0.25 -21.99
CA TRP A 73 -15.77 -0.14 -21.10
C TRP A 73 -15.65 1.05 -20.15
N SER A 74 -16.80 1.66 -19.82
CA SER A 74 -16.86 2.65 -18.74
C SER A 74 -16.54 2.01 -17.39
N GLU A 75 -16.15 2.82 -16.41
CA GLU A 75 -15.82 2.34 -15.07
C GLU A 75 -16.98 1.56 -14.43
N GLU A 76 -18.22 2.01 -14.63
CA GLU A 76 -19.40 1.31 -14.12
C GLU A 76 -19.55 -0.07 -14.77
N LYS A 77 -19.38 -0.16 -16.09
CA LYS A 77 -19.47 -1.43 -16.83
C LYS A 77 -18.34 -2.38 -16.43
N ARG A 78 -17.13 -1.87 -16.19
CA ARG A 78 -16.00 -2.65 -15.65
C ARG A 78 -16.35 -3.21 -14.26
N GLN A 79 -16.82 -2.36 -13.34
CA GLN A 79 -17.25 -2.80 -12.00
C GLN A 79 -18.35 -3.86 -12.07
N ASP A 80 -19.40 -3.63 -12.86
CA ASP A 80 -20.54 -4.55 -12.97
C ASP A 80 -20.10 -5.93 -13.48
N TRP A 81 -19.25 -5.96 -14.51
CA TRP A 81 -18.70 -7.20 -15.04
C TRP A 81 -17.78 -7.90 -14.03
N LEU A 82 -16.83 -7.18 -13.43
CA LEU A 82 -15.92 -7.74 -12.43
C LEU A 82 -16.70 -8.33 -11.25
N LEU A 83 -17.73 -7.64 -10.75
CA LEU A 83 -18.56 -8.13 -9.65
C LEU A 83 -19.41 -9.34 -10.05
N SER A 84 -19.90 -9.38 -11.29
CA SER A 84 -20.57 -10.57 -11.82
C SER A 84 -19.63 -11.77 -11.81
N GLU A 85 -18.42 -11.63 -12.33
CA GLU A 85 -17.43 -12.71 -12.35
C GLU A 85 -16.96 -13.10 -10.94
N LEU A 86 -16.68 -12.12 -10.06
CA LEU A 86 -16.23 -12.33 -8.68
C LEU A 86 -17.26 -13.06 -7.80
N ARG A 87 -18.56 -12.86 -8.05
CA ARG A 87 -19.66 -13.60 -7.41
C ARG A 87 -19.92 -14.95 -8.07
N GLY A 88 -19.60 -15.08 -9.36
CA GLY A 88 -19.66 -16.31 -10.12
C GLY A 88 -18.68 -17.37 -9.60
N LYS A 89 -18.95 -18.64 -9.96
CA LYS A 89 -18.07 -19.80 -9.66
C LYS A 89 -17.50 -20.44 -10.91
N ARG A 90 -17.87 -19.95 -12.09
CA ARG A 90 -17.40 -20.46 -13.36
C ARG A 90 -15.96 -19.95 -13.58
N PRO A 91 -15.01 -20.82 -13.99
CA PRO A 91 -13.69 -20.36 -14.43
C PRO A 91 -13.81 -19.41 -15.62
N LEU A 92 -13.04 -18.34 -15.61
CA LEU A 92 -13.13 -17.26 -16.59
C LEU A 92 -12.42 -17.60 -17.91
N PHE A 93 -11.21 -18.15 -17.85
CA PHE A 93 -10.40 -18.49 -19.02
C PHE A 93 -9.74 -19.86 -18.89
N GLY A 94 -9.43 -20.47 -20.03
CA GLY A 94 -8.71 -21.74 -20.14
C GLY A 94 -7.26 -21.56 -20.59
N SER A 95 -6.58 -22.68 -20.81
CA SER A 95 -5.19 -22.70 -21.31
C SER A 95 -5.06 -22.23 -22.78
N ASP A 96 -6.17 -21.98 -23.46
CA ASP A 96 -6.27 -21.56 -24.85
C ASP A 96 -6.25 -20.03 -25.03
N LEU A 97 -6.23 -19.25 -23.95
CA LEU A 97 -6.14 -17.79 -24.00
C LEU A 97 -4.85 -17.37 -24.74
N PRO A 98 -4.93 -16.61 -25.85
CA PRO A 98 -3.75 -16.05 -26.50
C PRO A 98 -3.07 -15.05 -25.58
N GLN A 99 -1.75 -15.19 -25.38
CA GLN A 99 -0.98 -14.32 -24.50
C GLN A 99 0.10 -13.58 -25.30
N THR A 100 0.13 -12.26 -25.17
CA THR A 100 1.33 -11.47 -25.47
C THR A 100 2.39 -11.73 -24.40
N GLU A 101 3.64 -11.31 -24.64
CA GLU A 101 4.70 -11.38 -23.63
C GLU A 101 4.29 -10.66 -22.34
N GLU A 102 3.65 -9.51 -22.46
CA GLU A 102 3.17 -8.72 -21.33
C GLU A 102 2.02 -9.39 -20.56
N THR A 103 1.06 -10.00 -21.25
CA THR A 103 -0.02 -10.76 -20.59
C THR A 103 0.52 -12.02 -19.91
N ALA A 104 1.46 -12.72 -20.57
CA ALA A 104 2.11 -13.90 -20.02
C ALA A 104 2.91 -13.59 -18.74
N ASP A 105 3.59 -12.45 -18.69
CA ASP A 105 4.33 -11.98 -17.51
C ASP A 105 3.41 -11.72 -16.30
N VAL A 106 2.28 -11.04 -16.51
CA VAL A 106 1.28 -10.78 -15.45
C VAL A 106 0.68 -12.09 -14.94
N LEU A 107 0.22 -12.95 -15.85
CA LEU A 107 -0.35 -14.24 -15.47
C LEU A 107 0.70 -15.12 -14.78
N GLY A 108 1.91 -15.20 -15.33
CA GLY A 108 3.04 -15.93 -14.75
C GLY A 108 3.38 -15.49 -13.33
N THR A 109 3.31 -14.18 -13.06
CA THR A 109 3.46 -13.64 -11.71
C THR A 109 2.41 -14.24 -10.74
N PHE A 110 1.14 -14.28 -11.13
CA PHE A 110 0.11 -14.89 -10.28
C PHE A 110 0.28 -16.41 -10.11
N HIS A 111 0.79 -17.12 -11.12
CA HIS A 111 1.10 -18.55 -10.98
C HIS A 111 2.20 -18.77 -9.92
N VAL A 112 3.26 -17.94 -9.93
CA VAL A 112 4.29 -17.97 -8.87
C VAL A 112 3.69 -17.71 -7.48
N LEU A 113 2.74 -16.77 -7.38
CA LEU A 113 2.02 -16.50 -6.12
C LEU A 113 1.15 -17.68 -5.66
N ALA A 114 0.58 -18.45 -6.58
CA ALA A 114 -0.23 -19.62 -6.27
C ALA A 114 0.61 -20.82 -5.81
N GLU A 115 1.85 -20.94 -6.27
CA GLU A 115 2.75 -22.06 -5.99
C GLU A 115 3.56 -21.89 -4.69
N LEU A 116 3.94 -20.66 -4.34
CA LEU A 116 4.80 -20.39 -3.20
C LEU A 116 4.02 -20.21 -1.88
N PRO A 117 4.64 -20.48 -0.71
CA PRO A 117 3.99 -20.29 0.58
C PRO A 117 3.52 -18.84 0.79
N ALA A 118 2.27 -18.66 1.23
CA ALA A 118 1.69 -17.33 1.47
C ALA A 118 2.50 -16.48 2.48
N ASP A 119 3.23 -17.13 3.39
CA ASP A 119 4.09 -16.45 4.37
C ASP A 119 5.27 -15.70 3.71
N CYS A 120 5.63 -16.00 2.47
CA CYS A 120 6.67 -15.30 1.71
C CYS A 120 6.23 -13.90 1.24
N PHE A 121 4.93 -13.63 1.18
CA PHE A 121 4.40 -12.44 0.52
C PHE A 121 3.78 -11.43 1.48
N GLY A 122 3.79 -10.18 1.03
CA GLY A 122 3.18 -9.02 1.65
C GLY A 122 1.92 -8.59 0.91
N ALA A 123 1.96 -7.40 0.31
CA ALA A 123 0.87 -6.81 -0.46
C ALA A 123 1.03 -7.05 -1.96
N TYR A 124 -0.09 -7.00 -2.69
CA TYR A 124 -0.10 -6.74 -4.13
C TYR A 124 -0.43 -5.27 -4.36
N ILE A 125 0.55 -4.48 -4.80
CA ILE A 125 0.45 -3.03 -4.97
C ILE A 125 0.12 -2.73 -6.43
N ILE A 126 -0.89 -1.89 -6.65
CA ILE A 126 -1.29 -1.43 -7.98
C ILE A 126 -0.77 -0.01 -8.17
N SER A 127 0.29 0.14 -8.96
CA SER A 127 0.78 1.46 -9.40
C SER A 127 -0.26 2.11 -10.31
N MET A 128 -0.28 3.44 -10.34
CA MET A 128 -1.18 4.21 -11.19
C MET A 128 -2.66 3.82 -10.99
N ALA A 129 -3.03 3.47 -9.76
CA ALA A 129 -4.41 3.16 -9.43
C ALA A 129 -5.26 4.43 -9.47
N THR A 130 -6.41 4.37 -10.12
CA THR A 130 -7.32 5.50 -10.33
C THR A 130 -8.74 5.20 -9.90
N ALA A 131 -9.18 3.94 -9.99
CA ALA A 131 -10.58 3.57 -9.84
C ALA A 131 -10.78 2.25 -9.06
N PRO A 132 -12.00 1.99 -8.56
CA PRO A 132 -12.35 0.71 -7.93
C PRO A 132 -12.09 -0.51 -8.82
N SER A 133 -12.31 -0.39 -10.13
CA SER A 133 -12.10 -1.50 -11.07
C SER A 133 -10.64 -1.99 -11.09
N ASP A 134 -9.66 -1.11 -10.85
CA ASP A 134 -8.24 -1.49 -10.77
C ASP A 134 -8.00 -2.51 -9.64
N VAL A 135 -8.60 -2.27 -8.48
CA VAL A 135 -8.49 -3.17 -7.31
C VAL A 135 -9.24 -4.48 -7.55
N LEU A 136 -10.47 -4.39 -8.06
CA LEU A 136 -11.32 -5.56 -8.34
C LEU A 136 -10.73 -6.45 -9.45
N ALA A 137 -10.03 -5.87 -10.42
CA ALA A 137 -9.33 -6.59 -11.48
C ALA A 137 -8.26 -7.52 -10.91
N VAL A 138 -7.43 -7.03 -9.99
CA VAL A 138 -6.41 -7.85 -9.33
C VAL A 138 -7.03 -8.91 -8.44
N GLU A 139 -8.09 -8.60 -7.69
CA GLU A 139 -8.81 -9.62 -6.91
C GLU A 139 -9.35 -10.75 -7.81
N LEU A 140 -9.87 -10.41 -9.00
CA LEU A 140 -10.32 -11.40 -9.98
C LEU A 140 -9.15 -12.23 -10.52
N LEU A 141 -8.06 -11.59 -10.96
CA LEU A 141 -6.90 -12.30 -11.50
C LEU A 141 -6.23 -13.22 -10.46
N GLN A 142 -6.12 -12.81 -9.19
CA GLN A 142 -5.63 -13.69 -8.13
C GLN A 142 -6.50 -14.94 -7.98
N ARG A 143 -7.84 -14.79 -8.06
CA ARG A 143 -8.77 -15.92 -7.98
C ARG A 143 -8.65 -16.85 -9.18
N GLU A 144 -8.65 -16.30 -10.40
CA GLU A 144 -8.59 -17.09 -11.64
C GLU A 144 -7.25 -17.79 -11.83
N CYS A 145 -6.15 -17.21 -11.34
CA CYS A 145 -4.85 -17.87 -11.29
C CYS A 145 -4.66 -18.78 -10.05
N HIS A 146 -5.74 -19.12 -9.35
CA HIS A 146 -5.78 -20.08 -8.26
C HIS A 146 -4.89 -19.75 -7.05
N VAL A 147 -4.67 -18.46 -6.76
CA VAL A 147 -3.97 -18.02 -5.55
C VAL A 147 -4.84 -18.34 -4.32
N LYS A 148 -4.55 -19.46 -3.65
CA LYS A 148 -5.38 -19.99 -2.53
C LYS A 148 -5.51 -19.04 -1.35
N HIS A 149 -4.47 -18.25 -1.11
CA HIS A 149 -4.43 -17.21 -0.09
C HIS A 149 -4.10 -15.88 -0.78
N PRO A 150 -5.10 -15.21 -1.38
CA PRO A 150 -4.84 -14.03 -2.17
C PRO A 150 -4.25 -12.92 -1.29
N LEU A 151 -3.21 -12.26 -1.81
CA LEU A 151 -2.57 -11.12 -1.18
C LEU A 151 -3.59 -10.00 -1.02
N ARG A 152 -3.39 -9.17 0.01
CA ARG A 152 -4.15 -7.92 0.16
C ARG A 152 -3.79 -6.99 -1.00
N VAL A 153 -4.79 -6.44 -1.66
CA VAL A 153 -4.60 -5.50 -2.78
C VAL A 153 -4.52 -4.08 -2.25
N VAL A 154 -3.50 -3.35 -2.70
CA VAL A 154 -3.14 -2.01 -2.20
C VAL A 154 -3.09 -1.04 -3.38
N PRO A 155 -4.09 -0.16 -3.55
CA PRO A 155 -4.01 0.88 -4.56
C PRO A 155 -2.95 1.92 -4.18
N LEU A 156 -2.10 2.27 -5.14
CA LEU A 156 -1.13 3.36 -5.03
C LEU A 156 -1.63 4.54 -5.89
N PHE A 157 -2.08 5.60 -5.22
CA PHE A 157 -2.53 6.84 -5.85
C PHE A 157 -1.34 7.79 -6.05
N GLU A 158 -1.01 8.11 -7.31
CA GLU A 158 0.24 8.79 -7.67
C GLU A 158 0.04 10.19 -8.24
N LYS A 159 -1.01 10.47 -9.04
CA LYS A 159 -1.25 11.83 -9.54
C LYS A 159 -2.12 12.64 -8.59
N LEU A 160 -2.16 13.96 -8.78
CA LEU A 160 -2.97 14.85 -7.97
C LEU A 160 -4.47 14.51 -8.07
N ALA A 161 -4.95 14.26 -9.28
CA ALA A 161 -6.35 13.87 -9.53
C ALA A 161 -6.69 12.52 -8.90
N ASP A 162 -5.75 11.56 -8.91
CA ASP A 162 -5.95 10.25 -8.30
C ASP A 162 -6.07 10.38 -6.77
N LEU A 163 -5.25 11.23 -6.14
CA LEU A 163 -5.35 11.53 -4.71
C LEU A 163 -6.66 12.27 -4.34
N GLU A 164 -7.17 13.11 -5.22
CA GLU A 164 -8.49 13.77 -5.05
C GLU A 164 -9.64 12.76 -5.14
N ALA A 165 -9.56 11.79 -6.06
CA ALA A 165 -10.57 10.76 -6.26
C ALA A 165 -10.46 9.59 -5.27
N ALA A 166 -9.32 9.39 -4.63
CA ALA A 166 -9.03 8.24 -3.76
C ALA A 166 -10.10 7.99 -2.66
N PRO A 167 -10.60 9.00 -1.92
CA PRO A 167 -11.64 8.75 -0.91
C PRO A 167 -12.94 8.20 -1.51
N ALA A 168 -13.34 8.71 -2.69
CA ALA A 168 -14.54 8.24 -3.38
C ALA A 168 -14.35 6.81 -3.92
N ALA A 169 -13.19 6.50 -4.51
CA ALA A 169 -12.86 5.16 -4.97
C ALA A 169 -12.87 4.13 -3.82
N VAL A 170 -12.24 4.47 -2.69
CA VAL A 170 -12.22 3.59 -1.50
C VAL A 170 -13.61 3.46 -0.87
N ALA A 171 -14.39 4.55 -0.79
CA ALA A 171 -15.77 4.47 -0.31
C ALA A 171 -16.63 3.58 -1.21
N ARG A 172 -16.43 3.63 -2.53
CA ARG A 172 -17.11 2.75 -3.47
C ARG A 172 -16.72 1.28 -3.24
N LEU A 173 -15.43 0.98 -3.07
CA LEU A 173 -14.96 -0.37 -2.73
C LEU A 173 -15.60 -0.89 -1.43
N PHE A 174 -15.64 -0.07 -0.37
CA PHE A 174 -16.26 -0.46 0.90
C PHE A 174 -17.79 -0.58 0.83
N SER A 175 -18.45 0.02 -0.16
CA SER A 175 -19.88 -0.16 -0.39
C SER A 175 -20.24 -1.50 -1.07
N ILE A 176 -19.24 -2.29 -1.47
CA ILE A 176 -19.43 -3.58 -2.15
C ILE A 176 -19.29 -4.72 -1.13
N ASP A 177 -20.39 -5.42 -0.86
CA ASP A 177 -20.43 -6.52 0.12
C ASP A 177 -19.35 -7.58 -0.12
N TRP A 178 -19.16 -8.01 -1.39
CA TRP A 178 -18.14 -8.99 -1.75
C TRP A 178 -16.73 -8.53 -1.34
N TYR A 179 -16.43 -7.24 -1.52
CA TYR A 179 -15.12 -6.68 -1.20
C TYR A 179 -14.96 -6.54 0.32
N MET A 180 -16.01 -6.11 1.03
CA MET A 180 -16.00 -6.03 2.49
C MET A 180 -15.75 -7.38 3.16
N ASP A 181 -16.41 -8.45 2.67
CA ASP A 181 -16.17 -9.82 3.11
C ASP A 181 -14.72 -10.25 2.82
N ARG A 182 -14.22 -9.92 1.63
CA ARG A 182 -12.85 -10.26 1.18
C ARG A 182 -11.76 -9.63 2.04
N ILE A 183 -11.90 -8.36 2.41
CA ILE A 183 -10.87 -7.61 3.15
C ILE A 183 -10.93 -7.84 4.67
N ASN A 184 -12.03 -8.40 5.18
CA ASN A 184 -12.22 -8.74 6.59
C ASN A 184 -11.84 -7.57 7.54
N GLY A 185 -12.38 -6.39 7.25
CA GLY A 185 -12.21 -5.19 8.07
C GLY A 185 -10.82 -4.54 8.04
N LYS A 186 -9.94 -4.88 7.08
CA LYS A 186 -8.61 -4.27 6.94
C LYS A 186 -8.32 -3.83 5.52
N GLN A 187 -7.98 -2.56 5.33
CA GLN A 187 -7.51 -2.03 4.04
C GLN A 187 -6.14 -1.40 4.22
N GLU A 188 -5.31 -1.50 3.19
CA GLU A 188 -4.07 -0.71 3.09
C GLU A 188 -4.13 0.13 1.81
N VAL A 189 -3.71 1.39 1.90
CA VAL A 189 -3.62 2.33 0.76
C VAL A 189 -2.21 2.90 0.73
N MET A 190 -1.58 2.91 -0.45
CA MET A 190 -0.25 3.47 -0.62
C MET A 190 -0.31 4.89 -1.20
N ILE A 191 0.56 5.77 -0.70
CA ILE A 191 0.68 7.16 -1.16
C ILE A 191 2.10 7.43 -1.70
N GLY A 192 2.19 7.93 -2.94
CA GLY A 192 3.44 8.13 -3.67
C GLY A 192 3.95 9.57 -3.68
N TYR A 193 4.77 9.98 -2.71
CA TYR A 193 5.18 11.38 -2.57
C TYR A 193 5.99 11.93 -3.74
N SER A 194 6.95 11.15 -4.24
CA SER A 194 7.78 11.55 -5.37
C SER A 194 6.97 11.68 -6.65
N ASP A 195 6.06 10.74 -6.89
CA ASP A 195 5.29 10.66 -8.13
C ASP A 195 4.23 11.77 -8.20
N SER A 196 3.54 12.06 -7.08
CA SER A 196 2.65 13.22 -6.99
C SER A 196 3.41 14.54 -7.09
N GLY A 197 4.61 14.61 -6.51
CA GLY A 197 5.49 15.77 -6.64
C GLY A 197 5.94 16.02 -8.09
N LYS A 198 6.14 14.96 -8.89
CA LYS A 198 6.47 15.03 -10.32
C LYS A 198 5.28 15.49 -11.16
N ASP A 199 4.05 15.22 -10.74
CA ASP A 199 2.84 15.64 -11.45
C ASP A 199 2.47 17.11 -11.20
N ALA A 200 2.52 17.56 -9.94
CA ALA A 200 1.90 18.82 -9.54
C ALA A 200 2.81 19.76 -8.72
N GLY A 201 4.08 19.40 -8.53
CA GLY A 201 5.00 20.10 -7.64
C GLY A 201 4.86 19.67 -6.19
N ARG A 202 5.95 19.81 -5.41
CA ARG A 202 6.05 19.22 -4.06
C ARG A 202 5.05 19.80 -3.05
N LEU A 203 4.78 21.11 -3.09
CA LEU A 203 3.88 21.76 -2.15
C LEU A 203 2.45 21.23 -2.30
N SER A 204 1.92 21.26 -3.52
CA SER A 204 0.57 20.83 -3.84
C SER A 204 0.38 19.34 -3.59
N ALA A 205 1.37 18.52 -3.95
CA ALA A 205 1.36 17.09 -3.64
C ALA A 205 1.29 16.83 -2.13
N ALA A 206 2.12 17.50 -1.32
CA ALA A 206 2.10 17.33 0.13
C ALA A 206 0.77 17.75 0.76
N TRP A 207 0.19 18.86 0.30
CA TRP A 207 -1.10 19.33 0.80
C TRP A 207 -2.24 18.40 0.40
N GLN A 208 -2.28 17.97 -0.85
CA GLN A 208 -3.32 17.05 -1.33
C GLN A 208 -3.21 15.69 -0.64
N MET A 209 -2.00 15.20 -0.37
CA MET A 209 -1.80 13.97 0.43
C MET A 209 -2.29 14.11 1.87
N TYR A 210 -2.12 15.28 2.50
CA TYR A 210 -2.66 15.53 3.83
C TYR A 210 -4.19 15.42 3.81
N LYS A 211 -4.85 16.14 2.88
CA LYS A 211 -6.31 16.10 2.72
C LYS A 211 -6.84 14.71 2.37
N ALA A 212 -6.20 14.02 1.43
CA ALA A 212 -6.61 12.67 1.02
C ALA A 212 -6.57 11.69 2.19
N GLN A 213 -5.54 11.73 3.04
CA GLN A 213 -5.46 10.89 4.23
C GLN A 213 -6.55 11.22 5.26
N GLU A 214 -6.89 12.50 5.46
CA GLU A 214 -8.01 12.90 6.34
C GLU A 214 -9.36 12.39 5.85
N GLU A 215 -9.61 12.41 4.55
CA GLU A 215 -10.87 11.91 4.00
C GLU A 215 -10.92 10.37 3.98
N LEU A 216 -9.81 9.71 3.64
CA LEU A 216 -9.71 8.25 3.68
C LEU A 216 -9.94 7.69 5.08
N ILE A 217 -9.42 8.33 6.13
CA ILE A 217 -9.66 7.87 7.51
C ILE A 217 -11.12 8.07 7.93
N LYS A 218 -11.80 9.13 7.47
CA LYS A 218 -13.24 9.32 7.69
C LYS A 218 -14.06 8.23 7.01
N VAL A 219 -13.74 7.92 5.75
CA VAL A 219 -14.37 6.83 4.99
C VAL A 219 -14.16 5.49 5.72
N ALA A 220 -12.93 5.17 6.09
CA ALA A 220 -12.62 3.93 6.80
C ALA A 220 -13.39 3.79 8.12
N LYS A 221 -13.45 4.87 8.92
CA LYS A 221 -14.26 4.90 10.15
C LYS A 221 -15.75 4.69 9.89
N HIS A 222 -16.30 5.31 8.84
CA HIS A 222 -17.71 5.16 8.49
C HIS A 222 -18.08 3.70 8.18
N TYR A 223 -17.21 2.98 7.49
CA TYR A 223 -17.41 1.56 7.14
C TYR A 223 -16.85 0.56 8.17
N GLY A 224 -16.28 1.03 9.30
CA GLY A 224 -15.70 0.16 10.32
C GLY A 224 -14.44 -0.60 9.87
N VAL A 225 -13.70 -0.06 8.89
CA VAL A 225 -12.48 -0.67 8.33
C VAL A 225 -11.24 -0.09 9.01
N LYS A 226 -10.31 -0.95 9.45
CA LYS A 226 -8.98 -0.53 9.89
C LYS A 226 -8.12 -0.22 8.67
N LEU A 227 -7.86 1.06 8.45
CA LEU A 227 -6.99 1.54 7.37
C LEU A 227 -5.53 1.61 7.82
N THR A 228 -4.62 1.09 7.00
CA THR A 228 -3.16 1.32 7.12
C THR A 228 -2.68 2.18 5.95
N MET A 229 -1.98 3.27 6.23
CA MET A 229 -1.29 4.05 5.20
C MET A 229 0.08 3.44 4.93
N PHE A 230 0.37 3.13 3.67
CA PHE A 230 1.70 2.77 3.21
C PHE A 230 2.39 3.99 2.60
N HIS A 231 3.35 4.55 3.33
CA HIS A 231 4.11 5.71 2.91
C HIS A 231 5.22 5.31 1.92
N GLY A 232 5.05 5.68 0.65
CA GLY A 232 6.02 5.45 -0.41
C GLY A 232 7.29 6.32 -0.31
N ARG A 233 8.17 6.18 -1.31
CA ARG A 233 9.44 6.92 -1.39
C ARG A 233 9.23 8.43 -1.49
N GLY A 234 10.25 9.19 -1.09
CA GLY A 234 10.28 10.64 -1.28
C GLY A 234 9.52 11.45 -0.23
N GLY A 235 8.73 10.83 0.64
CA GLY A 235 8.08 11.50 1.76
C GLY A 235 9.07 11.98 2.82
N THR A 236 8.68 12.95 3.65
CA THR A 236 9.46 13.36 4.83
C THR A 236 9.69 12.20 5.80
N VAL A 237 8.75 11.24 5.84
CA VAL A 237 8.82 10.02 6.67
C VAL A 237 9.96 9.09 6.22
N GLY A 238 10.17 8.90 4.90
CA GLY A 238 11.11 7.92 4.35
C GLY A 238 12.50 8.46 3.97
N ARG A 239 12.70 9.78 3.99
CA ARG A 239 13.94 10.41 3.46
C ARG A 239 14.97 10.83 4.48
N GLY A 240 14.66 10.83 5.79
CA GLY A 240 15.54 11.47 6.76
C GLY A 240 15.84 12.95 6.47
N GLY A 241 15.11 13.59 5.53
CA GLY A 241 15.26 15.00 5.14
C GLY A 241 14.76 15.99 6.19
N GLY A 242 14.30 15.45 7.32
CA GLY A 242 14.01 16.08 8.60
C GLY A 242 13.93 14.95 9.64
N PRO A 243 13.75 15.24 10.94
CA PRO A 243 13.62 14.20 11.94
C PRO A 243 12.41 13.30 11.63
N THR A 244 12.64 12.06 11.17
CA THR A 244 11.57 11.08 10.85
C THR A 244 10.54 10.96 11.97
N HIS A 245 10.99 11.09 13.23
CA HIS A 245 10.13 11.15 14.40
C HIS A 245 9.04 12.22 14.27
N LEU A 246 9.42 13.47 13.99
CA LEU A 246 8.47 14.57 13.85
C LEU A 246 7.59 14.42 12.60
N ALA A 247 8.12 13.86 11.52
CA ALA A 247 7.34 13.61 10.30
C ALA A 247 6.21 12.59 10.51
N ILE A 248 6.41 11.63 11.42
CA ILE A 248 5.38 10.68 11.85
C ILE A 248 4.36 11.40 12.73
N LEU A 249 4.81 12.17 13.73
CA LEU A 249 3.92 12.95 14.60
C LEU A 249 3.08 13.99 13.86
N SER A 250 3.54 14.47 12.70
CA SER A 250 2.83 15.45 11.88
C SER A 250 1.80 14.85 10.93
N GLN A 251 1.66 13.52 10.86
CA GLN A 251 0.61 12.91 10.03
C GLN A 251 -0.79 13.34 10.53
N PRO A 252 -1.81 13.39 9.66
CA PRO A 252 -3.15 13.75 10.10
C PRO A 252 -3.63 12.86 11.26
N PRO A 253 -4.48 13.36 12.17
CA PRO A 253 -5.00 12.56 13.28
C PRO A 253 -5.61 11.23 12.81
N ASP A 254 -5.42 10.18 13.60
CA ASP A 254 -5.96 8.82 13.40
C ASP A 254 -5.48 8.05 12.15
N THR A 255 -4.54 8.57 11.36
CA THR A 255 -4.07 7.87 10.14
C THR A 255 -3.08 6.74 10.40
N ILE A 256 -2.43 6.71 11.57
CA ILE A 256 -1.47 5.67 11.95
C ILE A 256 -2.16 4.57 12.76
N HIS A 257 -2.91 4.94 13.80
CA HIS A 257 -3.74 4.03 14.62
C HIS A 257 -3.07 2.68 14.96
N GLY A 258 -1.80 2.75 15.40
CA GLY A 258 -0.97 1.60 15.80
C GLY A 258 -0.44 0.73 14.64
N SER A 259 -0.52 1.19 13.39
CA SER A 259 -0.06 0.49 12.19
C SER A 259 0.69 1.44 11.27
N LEU A 260 2.02 1.45 11.35
CA LEU A 260 2.88 2.26 10.48
C LEU A 260 3.56 1.38 9.43
N ARG A 261 3.45 1.77 8.16
CA ARG A 261 4.15 1.13 7.04
C ARG A 261 4.86 2.17 6.18
N VAL A 262 6.18 2.06 6.05
CA VAL A 262 7.02 3.08 5.40
C VAL A 262 8.06 2.42 4.51
N THR A 263 8.29 2.97 3.32
CA THR A 263 9.43 2.60 2.48
C THR A 263 10.74 3.14 3.07
N VAL A 264 11.66 2.25 3.43
CA VAL A 264 13.07 2.62 3.65
C VAL A 264 13.73 2.70 2.29
N GLN A 265 14.18 3.89 1.90
CA GLN A 265 14.86 4.08 0.64
C GLN A 265 16.28 3.49 0.66
N GLY A 266 16.72 2.92 -0.46
CA GLY A 266 18.05 2.29 -0.58
C GLY A 266 19.18 3.26 -0.26
N GLU A 267 19.05 4.54 -0.66
CA GLU A 267 20.05 5.56 -0.35
C GLU A 267 20.13 5.96 1.14
N VAL A 268 19.17 5.52 1.98
CA VAL A 268 19.10 5.84 3.42
C VAL A 268 19.31 4.58 4.30
N ILE A 269 19.43 3.39 3.70
CA ILE A 269 19.49 2.13 4.45
C ILE A 269 20.72 2.06 5.36
N GLU A 270 21.89 2.43 4.85
CA GLU A 270 23.16 2.41 5.59
C GLU A 270 23.11 3.37 6.77
N HIS A 271 22.64 4.59 6.55
CA HIS A 271 22.49 5.57 7.63
C HIS A 271 21.46 5.13 8.70
N SER A 272 20.48 4.32 8.31
CA SER A 272 19.42 3.87 9.21
C SER A 272 19.80 2.62 10.00
N PHE A 273 20.55 1.70 9.40
CA PHE A 273 20.73 0.34 9.90
C PHE A 273 22.17 -0.20 9.81
N GLY A 274 23.12 0.53 9.22
CA GLY A 274 24.50 0.07 8.98
C GLY A 274 25.37 0.03 10.24
N GLU A 275 25.01 0.78 11.28
CA GLU A 275 25.68 0.76 12.59
C GLU A 275 24.69 0.39 13.70
N GLU A 276 25.14 -0.39 14.69
CA GLU A 276 24.29 -1.01 15.72
C GLU A 276 23.48 0.02 16.54
N LEU A 277 24.12 1.08 17.03
CA LEU A 277 23.45 2.12 17.80
C LEU A 277 22.49 2.94 16.93
N LEU A 278 22.82 3.19 15.67
CA LEU A 278 21.94 3.86 14.72
C LEU A 278 20.71 3.00 14.40
N CYS A 279 20.89 1.71 14.14
CA CYS A 279 19.83 0.72 13.96
C CYS A 279 18.87 0.75 15.15
N PHE A 280 19.39 0.65 16.37
CA PHE A 280 18.59 0.73 17.60
C PHE A 280 17.78 2.02 17.67
N ARG A 281 18.42 3.18 17.45
CA ARG A 281 17.74 4.49 17.47
C ARG A 281 16.68 4.61 16.37
N THR A 282 16.87 3.92 15.24
CA THR A 282 15.91 3.87 14.14
C THR A 282 14.67 3.11 14.56
N LEU A 283 14.81 1.91 15.10
CA LEU A 283 13.67 1.15 15.60
C LEU A 283 12.96 1.87 16.76
N GLN A 284 13.74 2.50 17.65
CA GLN A 284 13.23 3.28 18.78
C GLN A 284 12.35 4.44 18.32
N ARG A 285 12.81 5.27 17.36
CA ARG A 285 12.05 6.45 16.92
C ARG A 285 10.75 6.08 16.20
N TYR A 286 10.76 5.04 15.37
CA TYR A 286 9.55 4.55 14.71
C TYR A 286 8.53 4.05 15.74
N THR A 287 8.97 3.28 16.72
CA THR A 287 8.11 2.76 17.79
C THR A 287 7.51 3.89 18.62
N ALA A 288 8.35 4.82 19.10
CA ALA A 288 7.91 5.93 19.94
C ALA A 288 6.93 6.86 19.20
N ALA A 289 7.27 7.30 17.99
CA ALA A 289 6.43 8.23 17.25
C ALA A 289 5.09 7.61 16.80
N THR A 290 5.08 6.32 16.45
CA THR A 290 3.84 5.58 16.11
C THR A 290 2.91 5.50 17.31
N LEU A 291 3.46 5.21 18.49
CA LEU A 291 2.72 5.11 19.74
C LEU A 291 2.19 6.49 20.17
N GLU A 292 3.06 7.51 20.18
CA GLU A 292 2.71 8.86 20.58
C GLU A 292 1.65 9.48 19.67
N HIS A 293 1.77 9.36 18.35
CA HIS A 293 0.78 9.91 17.41
C HIS A 293 -0.64 9.39 17.68
N GLY A 294 -0.78 8.10 18.01
CA GLY A 294 -2.07 7.49 18.31
C GLY A 294 -2.69 7.92 19.64
N MET A 295 -1.91 8.46 20.58
CA MET A 295 -2.39 8.92 21.90
C MET A 295 -2.39 10.44 22.04
N HIS A 296 -1.58 11.13 21.25
CA HIS A 296 -1.39 12.57 21.26
C HIS A 296 -1.31 13.07 19.80
N PRO A 297 -2.46 13.10 19.10
CA PRO A 297 -2.50 13.53 17.71
C PRO A 297 -2.14 15.01 17.58
N PRO A 298 -1.63 15.46 16.43
CA PRO A 298 -1.30 16.87 16.21
C PRO A 298 -2.56 17.74 16.19
N ILE A 299 -2.37 19.04 16.38
CA ILE A 299 -3.46 20.01 16.27
C ILE A 299 -4.07 19.99 14.86
N SER A 300 -5.40 20.05 14.78
CA SER A 300 -6.07 20.23 13.49
C SER A 300 -5.75 21.62 12.92
N PRO A 301 -5.50 21.73 11.60
CA PRO A 301 -5.19 23.02 11.00
C PRO A 301 -6.41 23.94 11.04
N LYS A 302 -6.17 25.22 11.37
CA LYS A 302 -7.21 26.24 11.42
C LYS A 302 -7.83 26.49 10.04
N PRO A 303 -9.09 26.93 9.94
CA PRO A 303 -9.75 27.20 8.66
C PRO A 303 -8.94 28.14 7.75
N GLU A 304 -8.36 29.21 8.31
CA GLU A 304 -7.55 30.17 7.56
C GLU A 304 -6.23 29.58 7.03
N TRP A 305 -5.67 28.58 7.71
CA TRP A 305 -4.47 27.86 7.23
C TRP A 305 -4.83 26.93 6.07
N ARG A 306 -5.98 26.25 6.14
CA ARG A 306 -6.47 25.41 5.03
C ARG A 306 -6.72 26.25 3.79
N ALA A 307 -7.43 27.37 3.93
CA ALA A 307 -7.73 28.28 2.83
C ALA A 307 -6.44 28.78 2.16
N LEU A 308 -5.45 29.21 2.95
CA LEU A 308 -4.16 29.64 2.42
C LEU A 308 -3.41 28.50 1.70
N MET A 309 -3.41 27.29 2.27
CA MET A 309 -2.79 26.12 1.63
C MET A 309 -3.48 25.73 0.32
N ASP A 310 -4.80 25.85 0.23
CA ASP A 310 -5.56 25.62 -1.01
C ASP A 310 -5.18 26.65 -2.09
N GLU A 311 -5.08 27.94 -1.74
CA GLU A 311 -4.62 28.99 -2.67
C GLU A 311 -3.18 28.77 -3.14
N MET A 312 -2.26 28.49 -2.20
CA MET A 312 -0.86 28.25 -2.49
C MET A 312 -0.66 27.02 -3.39
N ALA A 313 -1.43 25.95 -3.19
CA ALA A 313 -1.35 24.75 -4.01
C ALA A 313 -1.68 25.03 -5.49
N VAL A 314 -2.70 25.85 -5.76
CA VAL A 314 -3.08 26.23 -7.14
C VAL A 314 -1.95 27.00 -7.83
N VAL A 315 -1.40 28.02 -7.15
CA VAL A 315 -0.32 28.85 -7.70
C VAL A 315 0.94 28.02 -7.93
N ALA A 316 1.35 27.21 -6.95
CA ALA A 316 2.55 26.38 -7.04
C ALA A 316 2.44 25.32 -8.14
N THR A 317 1.28 24.68 -8.31
CA THR A 317 1.05 23.73 -9.41
C THR A 317 1.12 24.42 -10.77
N LYS A 318 0.52 25.61 -10.89
CA LYS A 318 0.56 26.37 -12.15
C LYS A 318 2.00 26.72 -12.54
N GLU A 319 2.78 27.25 -11.61
CA GLU A 319 4.18 27.59 -11.86
C GLU A 319 5.01 26.34 -12.19
N TYR A 320 4.91 25.29 -11.38
CA TYR A 320 5.61 24.02 -11.63
C TYR A 320 5.31 23.47 -13.02
N ARG A 321 4.02 23.38 -13.40
CA ARG A 321 3.62 22.84 -14.70
C ARG A 321 3.98 23.76 -15.86
N SER A 322 4.00 25.08 -15.65
CA SER A 322 4.43 26.01 -16.69
C SER A 322 5.88 25.80 -17.13
N ILE A 323 6.76 25.39 -16.22
CA ILE A 323 8.16 25.12 -16.52
C ILE A 323 8.35 23.67 -16.96
N VAL A 324 7.82 22.69 -16.22
CA VAL A 324 8.17 21.27 -16.43
C VAL A 324 7.43 20.65 -17.62
N PHE A 325 6.20 21.09 -17.91
CA PHE A 325 5.36 20.48 -18.95
C PHE A 325 5.03 21.43 -20.11
N GLN A 326 4.96 22.74 -19.87
CA GLN A 326 4.51 23.71 -20.89
C GLN A 326 5.67 24.41 -21.61
N GLU A 327 6.84 24.57 -20.98
CA GLU A 327 8.01 25.18 -21.63
C GLU A 327 8.60 24.21 -22.66
N PRO A 328 8.55 24.53 -23.97
CA PRO A 328 8.94 23.58 -25.02
C PRO A 328 10.41 23.15 -24.95
N ARG A 329 11.28 23.99 -24.39
CA ARG A 329 12.73 23.72 -24.28
C ARG A 329 13.13 23.02 -22.98
N PHE A 330 12.20 22.77 -22.06
CA PHE A 330 12.53 22.18 -20.77
C PHE A 330 13.18 20.81 -20.91
N VAL A 331 12.62 19.93 -21.76
CA VAL A 331 13.16 18.58 -22.00
C VAL A 331 14.54 18.65 -22.66
N GLU A 332 14.78 19.61 -23.55
CA GLU A 332 16.09 19.83 -24.16
C GLU A 332 17.12 20.30 -23.13
N TYR A 333 16.77 21.27 -22.29
CA TYR A 333 17.64 21.78 -21.23
C TYR A 333 17.97 20.74 -20.16
N PHE A 334 17.02 19.86 -19.82
CA PHE A 334 17.17 18.88 -18.75
C PHE A 334 18.08 17.70 -19.10
N ARG A 335 18.22 17.35 -20.39
CA ARG A 335 19.01 16.20 -20.87
C ARG A 335 20.51 16.51 -20.94
#